data_AF-A0A545APJ3-F1
#
_entry.id   AF-A0A545APJ3-F1
#
_cell.length_a   1.000
_cell.length_b   1.000
_cell.length_c   1.000
_cell.angle_alpha   90.00
_cell.angle_beta   90.00
_cell.angle_gamma   90.00
#
_symmetry.space_group_name_H-M   'P 1'
#
loop_
_entity.id
_entity.type
_entity.pdbx_description
1 polymer ?
#
loop_
_entity_poly.entity_id
_entity_poly.type
_entity_poly.pdbx_seq_one_letter_code
_entity_poly.pdbx_strand_id
1 'polypeptide(L)'
;MSVLTPTLDAPVLRPRPARRPVVATKPFPLPAKAPSKAPVTVERRTAHRVLSPTVSERSWVMLAHLSGVVSSAAGPLAIARVVGPRSAYVRQQALAAANFQLAFLAALAPMLLLGVLTFGLAALFVVPLVLAWGVTTLLATFAAAGGERYRYPVAVPVLR
;
A
#
# COMPACT_ATOMS: atom_id res chain seq x y z
N MET A 1 22.12 39.98 -68.57
CA MET A 1 22.71 40.56 -67.36
C MET A 1 22.26 39.72 -66.16
N SER A 2 23.22 39.25 -65.36
CA SER A 2 23.04 38.61 -64.04
C SER A 2 22.37 37.21 -64.04
N VAL A 3 22.81 36.20 -63.29
CA VAL A 3 23.88 36.09 -62.29
C VAL A 3 24.02 34.60 -61.88
N LEU A 4 25.26 34.18 -61.57
CA LEU A 4 25.71 33.14 -60.61
C LEU A 4 25.32 31.67 -60.86
N THR A 5 26.26 30.78 -61.21
CA THR A 5 27.30 30.10 -60.38
C THR A 5 26.78 29.12 -59.31
N PRO A 6 27.55 28.03 -59.04
CA PRO A 6 27.05 26.76 -58.54
C PRO A 6 27.41 26.54 -57.06
N THR A 7 27.27 25.28 -56.63
CA THR A 7 28.12 24.56 -55.66
C THR A 7 27.84 24.63 -54.16
N LEU A 8 27.63 23.41 -53.65
CA LEU A 8 28.16 22.81 -52.43
C LEU A 8 27.36 22.96 -51.13
N ASP A 9 26.48 21.98 -50.94
CA ASP A 9 26.26 21.28 -49.68
C ASP A 9 27.59 21.02 -48.97
N ALA A 10 27.86 21.76 -47.90
CA ALA A 10 28.87 21.40 -46.91
C ALA A 10 28.15 20.93 -45.64
N PRO A 11 28.38 19.70 -45.17
CA PRO A 11 27.86 19.27 -43.88
C PRO A 11 28.59 20.04 -42.77
N VAL A 12 27.83 20.79 -41.98
CA VAL A 12 28.32 21.51 -40.80
C VAL A 12 28.87 20.49 -39.79
N LEU A 13 30.20 20.35 -39.77
CA LEU A 13 30.93 19.54 -38.80
C LEU A 13 30.86 20.25 -37.43
N ARG A 14 29.93 19.83 -36.56
CA ARG A 14 29.89 20.34 -35.18
C ARG A 14 31.09 19.77 -34.40
N PRO A 15 31.93 20.60 -33.76
CA PRO A 15 33.00 20.10 -32.92
C PRO A 15 32.43 19.34 -31.71
N ARG A 16 32.87 18.07 -31.52
CA ARG A 16 32.57 17.28 -30.32
C ARG A 16 33.11 18.02 -29.09
N PRO A 17 32.33 18.18 -28.01
CA PRO A 17 32.86 18.72 -26.77
C PRO A 17 33.96 17.82 -26.22
N ALA A 18 35.11 18.42 -25.91
CA ALA A 18 36.27 17.73 -25.34
C ALA A 18 35.88 17.00 -24.04
N ARG A 19 36.19 15.71 -23.97
CA ARG A 19 35.96 14.85 -22.80
C ARG A 19 36.79 15.44 -21.64
N ARG A 20 36.14 15.94 -20.59
CA ARG A 20 36.83 16.37 -19.37
C ARG A 20 37.64 15.19 -18.80
N PRO A 21 38.90 15.38 -18.36
CA PRO A 21 39.64 14.35 -17.64
C PRO A 21 38.90 14.01 -16.35
N VAL A 22 38.51 12.75 -16.19
CA VAL A 22 38.01 12.24 -14.90
C VAL A 22 39.20 12.23 -13.96
N VAL A 23 39.17 13.09 -12.94
CA VAL A 23 40.14 13.09 -11.85
C VAL A 23 40.07 11.73 -11.18
N ALA A 24 41.18 10.98 -11.24
CA ALA A 24 41.31 9.69 -10.56
C ALA A 24 41.30 9.91 -9.04
N THR A 25 40.18 9.59 -8.39
CA THR A 25 40.13 9.47 -6.94
C THR A 25 40.94 8.23 -6.54
N LYS A 26 41.88 8.40 -5.62
CA LYS A 26 42.66 7.28 -5.05
C LYS A 26 41.69 6.21 -4.48
N PRO A 27 41.92 4.91 -4.72
CA PRO A 27 41.10 3.88 -4.08
C PRO A 27 41.26 3.96 -2.57
N PHE A 28 40.14 4.12 -1.86
CA PHE A 28 40.08 3.92 -0.41
C PHE A 28 40.44 2.45 -0.12
N PRO A 29 41.43 2.16 0.75
CA PRO A 29 41.69 0.78 1.14
C PRO A 29 40.48 0.25 1.92
N LEU A 30 39.70 -0.63 1.29
CA LEU A 30 38.66 -1.36 1.99
C LEU A 30 39.34 -2.21 3.07
N PRO A 31 38.98 -2.08 4.35
CA PRO A 31 39.48 -3.01 5.37
C PRO A 31 39.06 -4.42 4.98
N ALA A 32 40.06 -5.30 4.83
CA ALA A 32 39.84 -6.71 4.53
C ALA A 32 38.96 -7.32 5.62
N LYS A 33 37.69 -7.55 5.29
CA LYS A 33 36.71 -8.18 6.19
C LYS A 33 37.20 -9.60 6.50
N ALA A 34 37.67 -9.82 7.72
CA ALA A 34 38.01 -11.14 8.22
C ALA A 34 36.81 -12.09 8.04
N PRO A 35 37.02 -13.36 7.63
CA PRO A 35 35.93 -14.31 7.45
C PRO A 35 35.32 -14.66 8.81
N SER A 36 34.15 -14.08 9.09
CA SER A 36 33.32 -14.41 10.24
C SER A 36 32.81 -15.85 10.08
N LYS A 37 33.43 -16.77 10.83
CA LYS A 37 33.01 -18.17 10.96
C LYS A 37 31.98 -18.30 12.10
N ALA A 38 30.74 -17.86 11.90
CA ALA A 38 29.60 -18.14 12.79
C ALA A 38 28.25 -17.87 12.05
N PRO A 39 27.13 -18.52 12.40
CA PRO A 39 26.01 -18.77 11.49
C PRO A 39 25.06 -17.56 11.37
N VAL A 40 25.43 -16.58 10.56
CA VAL A 40 24.60 -15.39 10.23
C VAL A 40 23.19 -15.76 9.71
N THR A 41 23.03 -16.98 9.18
CA THR A 41 21.77 -17.46 8.58
C THR A 41 20.73 -17.90 9.62
N VAL A 42 21.15 -18.40 10.78
CA VAL A 42 20.22 -18.98 11.78
C VAL A 42 19.57 -17.87 12.61
N GLU A 43 20.37 -16.90 13.08
CA GLU A 43 19.90 -15.76 13.88
C GLU A 43 19.00 -14.81 13.08
N ARG A 44 19.30 -14.60 11.79
CA ARG A 44 18.44 -13.81 10.90
C ARG A 44 17.09 -14.50 10.66
N ARG A 45 17.06 -15.84 10.55
CA ARG A 45 15.83 -16.61 10.33
C ARG A 45 14.95 -16.63 11.58
N THR A 46 15.53 -16.72 12.78
CA THR A 46 14.77 -16.62 14.03
C THR A 46 14.23 -15.21 14.25
N ALA A 47 15.02 -14.16 14.02
CA ALA A 47 14.56 -12.78 14.10
C ALA A 47 13.43 -12.46 13.10
N HIS A 48 13.52 -12.94 11.85
CA HIS A 48 12.46 -12.74 10.85
C HIS A 48 11.15 -13.46 11.21
N ARG A 49 11.22 -14.65 11.85
CA ARG A 49 10.03 -15.36 12.37
C ARG A 49 9.40 -14.64 13.55
N VAL A 50 10.18 -13.94 14.37
CA VAL A 50 9.67 -13.15 15.50
C VAL A 50 8.99 -11.85 15.02
N LEU A 51 9.38 -11.33 13.85
CA LEU A 51 8.84 -10.08 13.30
C LEU A 51 7.68 -10.28 12.30
N SER A 52 7.52 -11.47 11.73
CA SER A 52 6.45 -11.78 10.77
C SER A 52 5.19 -12.29 11.47
N PRO A 53 3.99 -11.84 11.07
CA PRO A 53 2.75 -12.34 11.66
C PRO A 53 2.63 -13.85 11.54
N THR A 54 2.22 -14.48 12.64
CA THR A 54 1.90 -15.91 12.66
C THR A 54 0.72 -16.23 11.73
N VAL A 55 0.58 -17.49 11.34
CA VAL A 55 -0.55 -17.93 10.51
C VAL A 55 -1.88 -17.63 11.22
N SER A 56 -1.95 -17.89 12.52
CA SER A 56 -3.14 -17.61 13.33
C SER A 56 -3.51 -16.13 13.35
N GLU A 57 -2.53 -15.24 13.50
CA GLU A 57 -2.77 -13.79 13.46
C GLU A 57 -3.27 -13.33 12.09
N ARG A 58 -2.70 -13.87 11.00
CA ARG A 58 -3.18 -13.59 9.63
C ARG A 58 -4.62 -14.01 9.44
N SER A 59 -5.00 -15.20 9.92
CA SER A 59 -6.38 -15.68 9.88
C SER A 59 -7.33 -14.76 10.66
N TRP A 60 -6.93 -14.29 11.84
CA TRP A 60 -7.73 -13.33 12.62
C TRP A 60 -7.90 -11.98 11.93
N VAL A 61 -6.85 -11.49 11.26
CA VAL A 61 -6.94 -10.25 10.49
C VAL A 61 -7.83 -10.40 9.26
N MET A 62 -7.71 -11.51 8.51
CA MET A 62 -8.62 -11.81 7.41
C MET A 62 -10.07 -11.83 7.89
N LEU A 63 -10.33 -12.51 9.01
CA LEU A 63 -11.65 -12.55 9.63
C LEU A 63 -12.12 -11.15 10.05
N ALA A 64 -11.24 -10.30 10.57
CA ALA A 64 -11.59 -8.93 10.91
C ALA A 64 -12.11 -8.14 9.69
N HIS A 65 -11.42 -8.21 8.56
CA HIS A 65 -11.85 -7.56 7.33
C HIS A 65 -13.18 -8.13 6.80
N LEU A 66 -13.30 -9.47 6.75
CA LEU A 66 -14.49 -10.15 6.26
C LEU A 66 -15.72 -9.98 7.17
N SER A 67 -15.52 -9.95 8.49
CA SER A 67 -16.61 -9.76 9.46
C SER A 67 -17.34 -8.42 9.27
N GLY A 68 -16.65 -7.43 8.69
CA GLY A 68 -17.23 -6.15 8.33
C GLY A 68 -18.32 -6.24 7.25
N VAL A 69 -18.28 -7.25 6.39
CA VAL A 69 -19.30 -7.48 5.36
C VAL A 69 -20.65 -7.85 5.99
N VAL A 70 -20.63 -8.68 7.04
CA VAL A 70 -21.84 -9.21 7.67
C VAL A 70 -22.36 -8.29 8.77
N SER A 71 -21.45 -7.66 9.52
CA SER A 71 -21.78 -6.97 10.77
C SER A 71 -21.30 -5.52 10.83
N SER A 72 -20.85 -4.96 9.69
CA SER A 72 -20.31 -3.61 9.61
C SER A 72 -19.18 -3.40 10.64
N ALA A 73 -19.12 -2.28 11.35
CA ALA A 73 -18.05 -2.01 12.31
C ALA A 73 -18.05 -2.96 13.54
N ALA A 74 -19.15 -3.67 13.82
CA ALA A 74 -19.29 -4.46 15.04
C ALA A 74 -18.37 -5.69 15.07
N GLY A 75 -18.32 -6.47 13.99
CA GLY A 75 -17.45 -7.64 13.85
C GLY A 75 -15.95 -7.34 14.01
N PRO A 76 -15.36 -6.42 13.24
CA PRO A 76 -13.96 -6.05 13.39
C PRO A 76 -13.68 -5.45 14.77
N LEU A 77 -14.63 -4.70 15.35
CA LEU A 77 -14.46 -4.18 16.71
C LEU A 77 -14.47 -5.29 17.76
N ALA A 78 -15.35 -6.28 17.64
CA ALA A 78 -15.35 -7.45 18.51
C ALA A 78 -14.00 -8.18 18.45
N ILE A 79 -13.46 -8.39 17.26
CA ILE A 79 -12.14 -9.02 17.07
C ILE A 79 -11.02 -8.16 17.67
N ALA A 80 -11.07 -6.84 17.48
CA ALA A 80 -10.11 -5.91 18.09
C ALA A 80 -10.10 -6.01 19.62
N ARG A 81 -11.24 -6.28 20.25
CA ARG A 81 -11.37 -6.39 21.72
C ARG A 81 -11.06 -7.77 22.26
N VAL A 82 -11.45 -8.83 21.56
CA VAL A 82 -11.23 -10.21 22.03
C VAL A 82 -9.81 -10.69 21.73
N VAL A 83 -9.30 -10.42 20.52
CA VAL A 83 -8.02 -10.95 20.04
C VAL A 83 -6.93 -9.88 20.06
N GLY A 84 -7.29 -8.61 19.86
CA GLY A 84 -6.33 -7.50 19.85
C GLY A 84 -5.50 -7.30 21.14
N PRO A 85 -5.94 -7.68 22.35
CA PRO A 85 -5.06 -7.67 23.52
C PRO A 85 -3.89 -8.66 23.41
N ARG A 86 -4.03 -9.72 22.60
CA ARG A 86 -3.01 -10.78 22.43
C ARG A 86 -2.05 -10.48 21.28
N SER A 87 -2.45 -9.63 20.33
CA SER A 87 -1.62 -9.28 19.17
C SER A 87 -1.85 -7.83 18.74
N ALA A 88 -0.77 -7.04 18.74
CA ALA A 88 -0.80 -5.67 18.24
C ALA A 88 -1.08 -5.60 16.74
N TYR A 89 -0.64 -6.60 15.96
CA TYR A 89 -0.94 -6.69 14.53
C TYR A 89 -2.45 -6.88 14.30
N VAL A 90 -3.06 -7.83 15.01
CA VAL A 90 -4.51 -8.07 14.92
C VAL A 90 -5.29 -6.83 15.37
N ARG A 91 -4.92 -6.22 16.51
CA ARG A 91 -5.60 -5.02 17.01
C ARG A 91 -5.60 -3.89 15.99
N GLN A 92 -4.43 -3.58 15.42
CA GLN A 92 -4.29 -2.46 14.50
C GLN A 92 -5.09 -2.67 13.22
N GLN A 93 -5.05 -3.87 12.63
CA GLN A 93 -5.83 -4.16 11.42
C GLN A 93 -7.33 -4.24 11.69
N ALA A 94 -7.73 -4.81 12.83
CA ALA A 94 -9.14 -4.90 13.20
C ALA A 94 -9.75 -3.51 13.46
N LEU A 95 -9.02 -2.61 14.14
CA LEU A 95 -9.44 -1.22 14.30
C LEU A 95 -9.46 -0.47 12.98
N ALA A 96 -8.50 -0.71 12.09
CA ALA A 96 -8.50 -0.13 10.74
C ALA A 96 -9.73 -0.59 9.93
N ALA A 97 -10.09 -1.87 10.00
CA ALA A 97 -11.31 -2.41 9.38
C ALA A 97 -12.58 -1.78 9.97
N ALA A 98 -12.66 -1.63 11.29
CA ALA A 98 -13.80 -0.97 11.94
C ALA A 98 -13.93 0.51 11.50
N ASN A 99 -12.82 1.25 11.48
CA ASN A 99 -12.78 2.65 11.02
C ASN A 99 -13.19 2.79 9.54
N PHE A 100 -12.83 1.82 8.70
CA PHE A 100 -13.27 1.76 7.31
C PHE A 100 -14.77 1.49 7.17
N GLN A 101 -15.33 0.55 7.95
CA GLN A 101 -16.77 0.30 7.96
C GLN A 101 -17.55 1.55 8.40
N LEU A 102 -17.07 2.26 9.42
CA LEU A 102 -17.66 3.54 9.84
C LEU A 102 -17.59 4.60 8.73
N ALA A 103 -16.47 4.69 8.01
CA ALA A 103 -16.32 5.60 6.87
C ALA A 103 -17.34 5.30 5.76
N PHE A 104 -17.52 4.02 5.44
CA PHE A 104 -18.50 3.58 4.46
C PHE A 104 -19.94 3.89 4.90
N LEU A 105 -20.29 3.63 6.17
CA LEU A 105 -21.62 3.97 6.71
C LEU A 105 -21.89 5.48 6.65
N ALA A 106 -20.89 6.28 7.02
CA ALA A 106 -20.98 7.75 6.95
C ALA A 106 -21.16 8.26 5.52
N ALA A 107 -20.55 7.59 4.52
CA ALA A 107 -20.75 7.92 3.11
C ALA A 107 -22.10 7.43 2.58
N LEU A 108 -22.58 6.28 3.05
CA LEU A 108 -23.84 5.67 2.59
C LEU A 108 -25.07 6.43 3.09
N ALA A 109 -25.07 6.88 4.35
CA ALA A 109 -26.20 7.57 4.98
C ALA A 109 -26.76 8.77 4.17
N PRO A 110 -25.95 9.76 3.75
CA PRO A 110 -26.45 10.86 2.93
C PRO A 110 -26.87 10.41 1.53
N MET A 111 -26.24 9.38 0.95
CA MET A 111 -26.65 8.87 -0.36
C MET A 111 -28.04 8.21 -0.32
N LEU A 112 -28.38 7.53 0.77
CA LEU A 112 -29.73 7.01 0.97
C LEU A 112 -30.76 8.13 1.09
N LEU A 113 -30.44 9.19 1.86
CA LEU A 113 -31.30 10.36 1.98
C LEU A 113 -31.51 11.07 0.63
N LEU A 114 -30.43 11.29 -0.13
CA LEU A 114 -30.49 11.85 -1.48
C LEU A 114 -31.29 10.94 -2.43
N GLY A 115 -31.18 9.62 -2.29
CA GLY A 115 -31.94 8.66 -3.06
C GLY A 115 -33.45 8.85 -2.88
N VAL A 116 -33.91 9.05 -1.66
CA VAL A 116 -35.33 9.35 -1.37
C VAL A 116 -35.72 10.70 -1.97
N LEU A 117 -34.91 11.75 -1.76
CA LEU A 117 -35.22 13.11 -2.23
C LEU A 117 -35.22 13.26 -3.76
N THR A 118 -34.41 12.46 -4.45
CA THR A 118 -34.24 12.50 -5.91
C THR A 118 -35.02 11.40 -6.64
N PHE A 119 -35.96 10.72 -5.95
CA PHE A 119 -36.73 9.59 -6.50
C PHE A 119 -35.86 8.50 -7.15
N GLY A 120 -34.71 8.20 -6.53
CA GLY A 120 -33.82 7.11 -6.93
C GLY A 120 -32.65 7.53 -7.82
N LEU A 121 -32.54 8.79 -8.26
CA LEU A 121 -31.41 9.22 -9.11
C LEU A 121 -30.05 9.04 -8.41
N ALA A 122 -29.98 9.25 -7.09
CA ALA A 122 -28.75 9.02 -6.32
C ALA A 122 -28.32 7.55 -6.28
N ALA A 123 -29.19 6.59 -6.63
CA ALA A 123 -28.83 5.17 -6.67
C ALA A 123 -27.69 4.88 -7.67
N LEU A 124 -27.53 5.72 -8.70
CA LEU A 124 -26.42 5.64 -9.65
C LEU A 124 -25.05 5.75 -8.98
N PHE A 125 -24.95 6.50 -7.87
CA PHE A 125 -23.71 6.66 -7.10
C PHE A 125 -23.54 5.62 -6.00
N VAL A 126 -24.63 4.97 -5.56
CA VAL A 126 -24.58 3.92 -4.53
C VAL A 126 -23.87 2.67 -5.06
N VAL A 127 -24.15 2.28 -6.30
CA VAL A 127 -23.54 1.09 -6.92
C VAL A 127 -22.00 1.14 -6.93
N PRO A 128 -21.33 2.18 -7.50
CA PRO A 128 -19.88 2.25 -7.47
C PRO A 128 -19.31 2.38 -6.05
N LEU A 129 -20.03 3.03 -5.13
CA LEU A 129 -19.62 3.13 -3.72
C LEU A 129 -19.56 1.74 -3.05
N VAL A 130 -20.59 0.92 -3.23
CA VAL A 130 -20.64 -0.46 -2.69
C VAL A 130 -19.57 -1.34 -3.33
N LEU A 131 -19.33 -1.19 -4.64
CA LEU A 131 -18.28 -1.93 -5.35
C LEU A 131 -16.89 -1.55 -4.82
N ALA A 132 -16.59 -0.26 -4.65
CA ALA A 132 -15.34 0.21 -4.09
C ALA A 132 -15.14 -0.32 -2.65
N TRP A 133 -16.21 -0.33 -1.85
CA TRP A 133 -16.18 -0.89 -0.50
C TRP A 133 -15.86 -2.39 -0.48
N GLY A 134 -16.51 -3.16 -1.36
CA GLY A 134 -16.26 -4.60 -1.48
C GLY A 134 -14.83 -4.88 -1.92
N VAL A 135 -14.37 -4.24 -3.00
CA VAL A 135 -13.02 -4.43 -3.55
C VAL A 135 -11.95 -4.11 -2.51
N THR A 136 -12.06 -2.97 -1.83
CA THR A 136 -11.08 -2.60 -0.80
C THR A 136 -11.09 -3.55 0.40
N THR A 137 -12.25 -4.10 0.77
CA THR A 137 -12.35 -5.16 1.79
C THR A 137 -11.65 -6.45 1.36
N LEU A 138 -11.84 -6.88 0.11
CA LEU A 138 -11.15 -8.06 -0.43
C LEU A 138 -9.63 -7.84 -0.51
N LEU A 139 -9.19 -6.68 -1.02
CA LEU A 139 -7.76 -6.34 -1.07
C LEU A 139 -7.12 -6.35 0.32
N ALA A 140 -7.82 -5.82 1.33
CA ALA A 140 -7.37 -5.88 2.72
C ALA A 140 -7.25 -7.33 3.23
N THR A 141 -8.22 -8.16 2.87
CA THR A 141 -8.23 -9.58 3.23
C THR A 141 -7.07 -10.34 2.57
N PHE A 142 -6.81 -10.11 1.28
CA PHE A 142 -5.69 -10.76 0.59
C PHE A 142 -4.33 -10.27 1.11
N ALA A 143 -4.19 -8.98 1.39
CA ALA A 143 -2.98 -8.45 2.04
C ALA A 143 -2.76 -9.08 3.42
N ALA A 144 -3.83 -9.28 4.20
CA ALA A 144 -3.76 -9.97 5.48
C ALA A 144 -3.33 -11.44 5.37
N ALA A 145 -3.75 -12.15 4.32
CA ALA A 145 -3.29 -13.52 4.05
C ALA A 145 -1.76 -13.56 3.87
N GLY A 146 -1.19 -12.53 3.23
CA GLY A 146 0.24 -12.31 3.08
C GLY A 146 0.96 -11.86 4.36
N GLY A 147 0.23 -11.48 5.42
CA GLY A 147 0.81 -10.91 6.64
C GLY A 147 1.20 -9.43 6.48
N GLU A 148 0.71 -8.77 5.45
CA GLU A 148 0.93 -7.35 5.24
C GLU A 148 -0.02 -6.51 6.10
N ARG A 149 0.38 -5.26 6.32
CA ARG A 149 -0.45 -4.28 7.02
C ARG A 149 -1.20 -3.45 5.98
N TYR A 150 -2.47 -3.78 5.76
CA TYR A 150 -3.30 -3.04 4.80
C TYR A 150 -3.79 -1.72 5.38
N ARG A 151 -3.50 -0.62 4.67
CA ARG A 151 -4.00 0.71 4.98
C ARG A 151 -5.15 1.03 4.03
N TYR A 152 -6.34 1.20 4.59
CA TYR A 152 -7.49 1.61 3.79
C TYR A 152 -7.27 3.01 3.18
N PRO A 153 -7.64 3.22 1.90
CA PRO A 153 -7.47 4.51 1.24
C PRO A 153 -8.36 5.60 1.86
N VAL A 154 -9.53 5.20 2.37
CA VAL A 154 -10.47 6.07 3.07
C VAL A 154 -10.84 5.37 4.37
N ALA A 155 -10.56 6.00 5.51
CA ALA A 155 -10.99 5.53 6.82
C ALA A 155 -11.16 6.73 7.75
N VAL A 156 -12.17 6.71 8.61
CA VAL A 156 -12.35 7.76 9.63
C VAL A 156 -11.60 7.29 10.88
N PRO A 157 -10.52 7.96 11.33
CA PRO A 157 -9.68 7.49 12.43
C PRO A 157 -10.31 7.80 13.80
N VAL A 158 -11.52 7.29 14.05
CA VAL A 158 -12.26 7.47 15.31
C VAL A 158 -11.70 6.56 16.39
N LEU A 159 -11.42 5.30 16.04
CA LEU A 159 -10.97 4.27 16.97
C LEU A 159 -9.44 4.16 16.95
N ARG A 160 -8.82 4.10 18.14
CA ARG A 160 -7.37 3.99 18.37
C ARG A 160 -7.02 2.84 19.32
#